data_AF-A0A803MKL5-F1
#
_entry.id   AF-A0A803MKL5-F1
#
_cell.length_a   1.000
_cell.length_b   1.000
_cell.length_c   1.000
_cell.angle_alpha   90.00
_cell.angle_beta   90.00
_cell.angle_gamma   90.00
#
_symmetry.space_group_name_H-M   'P 1'
#
loop_
_entity.id
_entity.type
_entity.pdbx_description
1 polymer ?
#
loop_
_entity_poly.entity_id
_entity_poly.type
_entity_poly.pdbx_seq_one_letter_code
_entity_poly.pdbx_strand_id
1 'polypeptide(L)'
;MYPVERYIQTLKSYVRNRAHPEGSIVEGYLADECLTFCSRYMNDFDTVFNRKARNDDYRKRFNRKVSSIGQGVLVHLDFEESDQIHSYILHNCDELVEFVNEHKLEFQTECPRNIEKRHKAQFSKLILDRVRKLHGEDFVDNDLYNLVCGPLRVARRYTGYIVNGYRFHTNDR
;
A
#
# COMPACT_ATOMS: atom_id res chain seq x y z
N MET A 1 5.12 33.34 -5.49
CA MET A 1 4.14 34.26 -6.11
C MET A 1 2.96 34.40 -5.17
N TYR A 2 2.56 35.64 -4.88
CA TYR A 2 1.54 35.97 -3.90
C TYR A 2 0.13 35.63 -4.41
N PRO A 3 -0.88 35.43 -3.53
CA PRO A 3 -2.25 35.11 -3.93
C PRO A 3 -2.86 36.09 -4.93
N VAL A 4 -2.62 37.39 -4.74
CA VAL A 4 -3.13 38.46 -5.61
C VAL A 4 -2.55 38.36 -7.01
N GLU A 5 -1.24 38.10 -7.13
CA GLU A 5 -0.56 38.00 -8.42
C GLU A 5 -1.08 36.80 -9.24
N ARG A 6 -1.34 35.67 -8.58
CA ARG A 6 -1.94 34.48 -9.22
C ARG A 6 -3.35 34.78 -9.74
N TYR A 7 -4.16 35.48 -8.97
CA TYR A 7 -5.51 35.86 -9.38
C TYR A 7 -5.50 36.76 -10.61
N ILE A 8 -4.63 37.78 -10.62
CA ILE A 8 -4.47 38.68 -11.78
C ILE A 8 -3.98 37.91 -13.01
N GLN A 9 -3.07 36.95 -12.83
CA GLN A 9 -2.62 36.07 -13.92
C GLN A 9 -3.77 35.27 -14.53
N THR A 10 -4.69 34.75 -13.71
CA THR A 10 -5.90 34.07 -14.18
C THR A 10 -6.83 35.02 -14.94
N LEU A 11 -7.12 36.21 -14.40
CA LEU A 11 -7.96 37.18 -15.13
C LEU A 11 -7.34 37.58 -16.47
N LYS A 12 -6.01 37.71 -16.53
CA LYS A 12 -5.30 38.01 -17.78
C LYS A 12 -5.46 36.90 -18.82
N SER A 13 -5.59 35.63 -18.41
CA SER A 13 -5.81 34.52 -19.35
C SER A 13 -7.22 34.52 -19.96
N TYR A 14 -8.19 35.19 -19.32
CA TYR A 14 -9.55 35.34 -19.84
C TYR A 14 -9.71 36.43 -20.92
N VAL A 15 -8.73 37.33 -21.08
CA VAL A 15 -8.76 38.39 -22.10
C VAL A 15 -8.44 37.81 -23.49
N ARG A 16 -9.48 37.32 -24.18
CA ARG A 16 -9.45 36.89 -25.59
C ARG A 16 -9.70 38.03 -26.56
N ASN A 17 -10.55 39.00 -26.20
CA ASN A 17 -10.78 40.22 -26.96
C ASN A 17 -10.14 41.43 -26.27
N ARG A 18 -9.07 41.99 -26.87
CA ARG A 18 -8.37 43.16 -26.32
C ARG A 18 -9.12 44.48 -26.51
N ALA A 19 -10.08 44.54 -27.43
CA ALA A 19 -10.90 45.74 -27.61
C ALA A 19 -11.93 45.92 -26.49
N HIS A 20 -12.33 44.83 -25.83
CA HIS A 20 -13.28 44.81 -24.71
C HIS A 20 -12.80 43.85 -23.61
N PRO A 21 -11.74 44.22 -22.87
CA PRO A 21 -11.08 43.33 -21.94
C PRO A 21 -11.98 42.93 -20.76
N GLU A 22 -12.82 43.84 -20.25
CA GLU A 22 -13.73 43.55 -19.13
C GLU A 22 -14.80 42.55 -19.54
N GLY A 23 -15.42 42.74 -20.72
CA GLY A 23 -16.41 41.82 -21.26
C GLY A 23 -15.83 40.43 -21.50
N SER A 24 -14.60 40.37 -22.03
CA SER A 24 -13.89 39.12 -22.26
C SER A 24 -13.56 38.38 -20.95
N ILE A 25 -13.23 39.12 -19.88
CA ILE A 25 -12.99 38.54 -18.55
C ILE A 25 -14.28 37.96 -17.98
N VAL A 26 -15.39 38.71 -18.05
CA VAL A 26 -16.70 38.26 -17.55
C VAL A 26 -17.15 37.00 -18.28
N GLU A 27 -17.03 36.96 -19.60
CA GLU A 27 -17.37 35.79 -20.41
C GLU A 27 -16.53 34.57 -20.04
N GLY A 28 -15.21 34.73 -19.93
CA GLY A 28 -14.31 33.65 -19.53
C GLY A 28 -14.59 33.13 -18.13
N TYR A 29 -14.86 34.03 -17.17
CA TYR A 29 -15.22 33.67 -15.81
C TYR A 29 -16.55 32.89 -15.75
N LEU A 30 -17.57 33.36 -16.49
CA LEU A 30 -18.86 32.70 -16.54
C LEU A 30 -18.74 31.27 -17.10
N ALA A 31 -17.97 31.10 -18.18
CA ALA A 31 -17.72 29.78 -18.76
C ALA A 31 -17.01 28.84 -17.77
N ASP A 32 -15.99 29.33 -17.06
CA ASP A 32 -15.24 28.55 -16.07
C ASP A 32 -16.13 28.10 -14.89
N GLU A 33 -16.98 28.99 -14.36
CA GLU A 33 -17.95 28.65 -13.31
C GLU A 33 -18.98 27.61 -13.78
N CYS A 34 -19.54 27.79 -14.98
CA CYS A 34 -20.50 26.84 -15.54
C CYS A 34 -19.87 25.44 -15.73
N LEU A 35 -18.66 25.37 -16.29
CA LEU A 35 -17.94 24.11 -16.48
C LEU A 35 -17.56 23.47 -15.14
N THR A 36 -17.11 24.28 -14.17
CA THR A 36 -16.82 23.84 -12.81
C THR A 36 -18.07 23.25 -12.15
N PHE A 37 -19.22 23.90 -12.29
CA PHE A 37 -20.49 23.40 -11.79
C PHE A 37 -20.87 22.06 -12.45
N CYS A 38 -20.86 21.97 -13.78
CA CYS A 38 -21.15 20.74 -14.52
C CYS A 38 -20.20 19.60 -14.14
N SER A 39 -18.91 19.89 -13.92
CA SER A 39 -17.89 18.90 -13.58
C SER A 39 -18.15 18.17 -12.26
N ARG A 40 -18.94 18.75 -11.35
CA ARG A 40 -19.35 18.10 -10.09
C ARG A 40 -20.36 16.98 -10.30
N TYR A 41 -21.09 17.00 -11.41
CA TYR A 41 -22.14 16.04 -11.73
C TYR A 41 -21.73 15.04 -12.82
N MET A 42 -20.58 15.24 -13.47
CA MET A 42 -20.03 14.35 -14.48
C MET A 42 -19.01 13.41 -13.84
N ASN A 43 -19.35 12.12 -13.77
CA ASN A 43 -18.50 11.08 -13.15
C ASN A 43 -17.73 10.23 -14.17
N ASP A 44 -17.99 10.42 -15.46
CA ASP A 44 -17.44 9.59 -16.53
C ASP A 44 -16.01 9.96 -16.94
N PHE A 45 -15.49 11.09 -16.43
CA PHE A 45 -14.15 11.57 -16.74
C PHE A 45 -13.50 12.26 -15.53
N ASP A 46 -12.17 12.29 -15.52
CA ASP A 46 -11.40 12.90 -14.44
C ASP A 46 -11.54 14.44 -14.45
N THR A 47 -12.09 15.00 -13.37
CA THR A 47 -12.23 16.42 -13.05
C THR A 47 -11.36 16.77 -11.84
N VAL A 48 -11.19 18.06 -11.56
CA VAL A 48 -10.44 18.50 -10.36
C VAL A 48 -11.07 17.96 -9.06
N PHE A 49 -12.38 17.68 -9.06
CA PHE A 49 -13.13 17.24 -7.88
C PHE A 49 -13.13 15.73 -7.67
N ASN A 50 -13.10 14.94 -8.75
CA ASN A 50 -13.17 13.48 -8.66
C ASN A 50 -11.81 12.78 -8.85
N ARG A 51 -10.78 13.53 -9.31
CA ARG A 51 -9.45 12.97 -9.55
C ARG A 51 -8.89 12.40 -8.25
N LYS A 52 -8.49 11.13 -8.32
CA LYS A 52 -7.82 10.42 -7.23
C LYS A 52 -6.65 11.22 -6.66
N ALA A 53 -6.48 11.16 -5.35
CA ALA A 53 -5.37 11.81 -4.67
C ALA A 53 -4.03 11.35 -5.26
N ARG A 54 -3.02 12.24 -5.21
CA ARG A 54 -1.69 11.94 -5.77
C ARG A 54 -1.04 10.69 -5.17
N ASN A 55 -1.42 10.34 -3.94
CA ASN A 55 -0.95 9.18 -3.22
C ASN A 55 -2.04 8.10 -3.09
N ASP A 56 -3.07 8.12 -3.94
CA ASP A 56 -4.09 7.06 -3.91
C ASP A 56 -3.46 5.71 -4.31
N ASP A 57 -3.34 4.82 -3.33
CA ASP A 57 -2.81 3.47 -3.47
C ASP A 57 -3.91 2.42 -3.70
N TYR A 58 -5.17 2.83 -3.89
CA TYR A 58 -6.25 1.97 -4.39
C TYR A 58 -6.05 1.64 -5.88
N ARG A 59 -5.03 0.84 -6.18
CA ARG A 59 -4.98 0.08 -7.43
C ARG A 59 -5.93 -1.11 -7.30
N LYS A 60 -7.08 -1.00 -7.96
CA LYS A 60 -7.98 -2.13 -8.14
C LYS A 60 -7.23 -3.24 -8.89
N ARG A 61 -7.32 -4.44 -8.31
CA ARG A 61 -6.88 -5.75 -8.83
C ARG A 61 -5.48 -6.18 -8.36
N PHE A 62 -5.52 -7.00 -7.30
CA PHE A 62 -4.49 -7.89 -6.77
C PHE A 62 -3.29 -7.26 -6.04
N ASN A 63 -3.33 -7.37 -4.71
CA ASN A 63 -2.20 -7.65 -3.81
C ASN A 63 -1.02 -6.68 -3.75
N ARG A 64 -1.27 -5.36 -3.80
CA ARG A 64 -0.30 -4.40 -3.24
C ARG A 64 -1.00 -3.31 -2.45
N LYS A 65 -1.06 -3.49 -1.11
CA LYS A 65 -1.37 -2.42 -0.13
C LYS A 65 -0.26 -1.36 -0.04
N VAL A 66 0.76 -1.43 -0.91
CA VAL A 66 1.96 -0.58 -0.87
C VAL A 66 2.39 -0.27 -2.30
N SER A 67 2.49 1.01 -2.64
CA SER A 67 3.09 1.48 -3.90
C SER A 67 4.49 2.02 -3.66
N SER A 68 5.50 1.49 -4.36
CA SER A 68 6.90 1.91 -4.21
C SER A 68 7.22 3.17 -5.03
N ILE A 69 8.07 4.04 -4.48
CA ILE A 69 8.55 5.28 -5.14
C ILE A 69 10.00 5.11 -5.58
N GLY A 70 10.31 5.50 -6.81
CA GLY A 70 11.66 5.49 -7.35
C GLY A 70 12.12 4.12 -7.85
N GLN A 71 13.39 4.03 -8.22
CA GLN A 71 14.01 2.79 -8.66
C GLN A 71 14.38 1.92 -7.45
N GLY A 72 13.98 0.65 -7.49
CA GLY A 72 14.33 -0.31 -6.46
C GLY A 72 15.79 -0.73 -6.56
N VAL A 73 16.50 -0.71 -5.44
CA VAL A 73 17.88 -1.21 -5.29
C VAL A 73 17.82 -2.60 -4.64
N LEU A 74 18.59 -3.54 -5.17
CA LEU A 74 18.71 -4.86 -4.58
C LEU A 74 19.54 -4.78 -3.29
N VAL A 75 19.02 -5.39 -2.23
CA VAL A 75 19.67 -5.48 -0.92
C VAL A 75 19.62 -6.92 -0.46
N HIS A 76 20.71 -7.38 0.15
CA HIS A 76 20.76 -8.67 0.81
C HIS A 76 20.38 -8.50 2.28
N LEU A 77 19.40 -9.26 2.72
CA LEU A 77 18.98 -9.33 4.12
C LEU A 77 19.92 -10.24 4.91
N ASP A 78 20.25 -9.81 6.12
CA ASP A 78 20.95 -10.66 7.06
C ASP A 78 20.05 -11.82 7.51
N PHE A 79 20.67 -12.87 8.05
CA PHE A 79 19.93 -14.05 8.51
C PHE A 79 18.91 -13.69 9.60
N GLU A 80 19.31 -12.81 10.53
CA GLU A 80 18.44 -12.36 11.61
C GLU A 80 17.26 -11.53 11.09
N GLU A 81 17.52 -10.59 10.16
CA GLU A 81 16.45 -9.80 9.55
C GLU A 81 15.45 -10.68 8.77
N SER A 82 15.98 -11.63 8.01
CA SER A 82 15.15 -12.58 7.24
C SER A 82 14.29 -13.44 8.17
N ASP A 83 14.83 -13.90 9.30
CA ASP A 83 14.09 -14.70 10.28
C ASP A 83 13.03 -13.86 11.02
N GLN A 84 13.35 -12.62 11.37
CA GLN A 84 12.40 -11.69 11.97
C GLN A 84 11.24 -11.37 11.03
N ILE A 85 11.52 -11.09 9.74
CA ILE A 85 10.51 -10.85 8.72
C ILE A 85 9.64 -12.10 8.54
N HIS A 86 10.26 -13.27 8.40
CA HIS A 86 9.53 -14.53 8.23
C HIS A 86 8.60 -14.79 9.42
N SER A 87 9.13 -14.70 10.64
CA SER A 87 8.35 -14.84 11.87
C SER A 87 7.20 -13.83 11.92
N TYR A 88 7.45 -12.56 11.60
CA TYR A 88 6.40 -11.55 11.61
C TYR A 88 5.28 -11.87 10.62
N ILE A 89 5.61 -12.30 9.40
CA ILE A 89 4.63 -12.68 8.38
C ILE A 89 3.77 -13.85 8.87
N LEU A 90 4.38 -14.91 9.39
CA LEU A 90 3.63 -16.09 9.85
C LEU A 90 2.66 -15.79 11.00
N HIS A 91 3.02 -14.88 11.90
CA HIS A 91 2.16 -14.53 13.04
C HIS A 91 1.03 -13.55 12.69
N ASN A 92 1.14 -12.81 11.58
CA ASN A 92 0.15 -11.80 11.16
C ASN A 92 -0.65 -12.23 9.91
N CYS A 93 -0.46 -13.47 9.44
CA CYS A 93 -1.21 -14.01 8.31
C CYS A 93 -2.56 -14.56 8.79
N ASP A 94 -3.66 -14.01 8.26
CA ASP A 94 -5.03 -14.39 8.64
C ASP A 94 -5.30 -15.89 8.39
N GLU A 95 -4.74 -16.45 7.32
CA GLU A 95 -4.87 -17.88 6.95
C GLU A 95 -4.19 -18.81 7.96
N LEU A 96 -3.22 -18.30 8.72
CA LEU A 96 -2.46 -19.07 9.70
C LEU A 96 -2.97 -18.92 11.14
N VAL A 97 -3.97 -18.07 11.37
CA VAL A 97 -4.51 -17.80 12.71
C VAL A 97 -5.03 -19.05 13.39
N GLU A 98 -5.71 -19.94 12.64
CA GLU A 98 -6.22 -21.20 13.17
C GLU A 98 -5.07 -22.11 13.64
N PHE A 99 -4.03 -22.26 12.82
CA PHE A 99 -2.83 -23.02 13.17
C PHE A 99 -2.08 -22.43 14.38
N VAL A 100 -2.02 -21.10 14.50
CA VAL A 100 -1.45 -20.42 15.67
C VAL A 100 -2.23 -20.79 16.94
N ASN A 101 -3.56 -20.77 16.87
CA ASN A 101 -4.42 -21.03 18.02
C ASN A 101 -4.36 -22.50 18.46
N GLU A 102 -4.41 -23.44 17.51
CA GLU A 102 -4.23 -24.87 17.78
C GLU A 102 -2.89 -25.15 18.46
N HIS A 103 -1.80 -24.61 17.91
CA HIS A 103 -0.48 -24.79 18.48
C HIS A 103 -0.36 -24.16 19.88
N LYS A 104 -1.02 -23.03 20.15
CA LYS A 104 -1.02 -22.48 21.51
C LYS A 104 -1.78 -23.38 22.49
N LEU A 105 -2.86 -24.02 22.04
CA LEU A 105 -3.66 -24.94 22.84
C LEU A 105 -2.89 -26.22 23.18
N GLU A 106 -2.17 -26.80 22.22
CA GLU A 106 -1.32 -27.98 22.44
C GLU A 106 -0.29 -27.73 23.56
N PHE A 107 0.37 -26.57 23.55
CA PHE A 107 1.36 -26.22 24.58
C PHE A 107 0.74 -25.97 25.96
N GLN A 108 -0.51 -25.47 26.01
CA GLN A 108 -1.25 -25.37 27.27
C GLN A 108 -1.48 -26.75 27.91
N THR A 109 -1.76 -27.77 27.08
CA THR A 109 -2.00 -29.13 27.57
C THR A 109 -0.73 -29.86 28.00
N GLU A 110 0.41 -29.63 27.32
CA GLU A 110 1.67 -30.28 27.69
C GLU A 110 2.31 -29.64 28.92
N CYS A 111 2.40 -28.30 28.95
CA CYS A 111 3.17 -27.55 29.95
C CYS A 111 2.80 -26.06 29.91
N PRO A 112 2.01 -25.53 30.87
CA PRO A 112 1.47 -24.17 30.81
C PRO A 112 2.51 -23.05 31.05
N ARG A 113 3.79 -23.39 31.25
CA ARG A 113 4.85 -22.40 31.48
C ARG A 113 5.49 -21.96 30.17
N ASN A 114 5.72 -20.65 30.03
CA ASN A 114 6.46 -20.04 28.92
C ASN A 114 5.90 -20.34 27.52
N ILE A 115 4.58 -20.45 27.40
CA ILE A 115 3.88 -20.80 26.15
C ILE A 115 4.29 -19.88 25.00
N GLU A 116 4.28 -18.55 25.22
CA GLU A 116 4.62 -17.58 24.17
C GLU A 116 6.06 -17.70 23.68
N LYS A 117 7.01 -17.88 24.61
CA LYS A 117 8.43 -18.03 24.26
C LYS A 117 8.68 -19.32 23.49
N ARG A 118 8.03 -20.41 23.88
CA ARG A 118 8.13 -21.71 23.20
C ARG A 118 7.46 -21.67 21.82
N HIS A 119 6.27 -21.09 21.74
CA HIS A 119 5.55 -20.89 20.48
C HIS A 119 6.40 -20.08 19.50
N LYS A 120 6.91 -18.91 19.90
CA LYS A 120 7.76 -18.09 19.03
C LYS A 120 9.01 -18.83 18.52
N ALA A 121 9.59 -19.71 19.33
CA ALA A 121 10.79 -20.47 18.95
C ALA A 121 10.52 -21.70 18.07
N GLN A 122 9.34 -22.30 18.16
CA GLN A 122 9.04 -23.61 17.52
C GLN A 122 8.02 -23.52 16.40
N PHE A 123 7.21 -22.45 16.36
CA PHE A 123 6.08 -22.31 15.45
C PHE A 123 6.50 -22.36 13.97
N SER A 124 7.53 -21.61 13.57
CA SER A 124 7.98 -21.56 12.18
C SER A 124 8.40 -22.93 11.65
N LYS A 125 9.05 -23.75 12.48
CA LYS A 125 9.46 -25.11 12.10
C LYS A 125 8.27 -26.06 12.04
N LEU A 126 7.41 -26.01 13.05
CA LEU A 126 6.27 -26.91 13.14
C LEU A 126 5.25 -26.67 12.02
N ILE A 127 4.98 -25.41 11.70
CA ILE A 127 4.05 -25.07 10.63
C ILE A 127 4.58 -25.47 9.26
N LEU A 128 5.90 -25.37 9.04
CA LEU A 128 6.54 -25.89 7.84
C LEU A 128 6.36 -27.40 7.70
N ASP A 129 6.63 -28.16 8.76
CA ASP A 129 6.48 -29.61 8.75
C ASP A 129 5.01 -30.04 8.53
N ARG A 130 4.05 -29.29 9.11
CA ARG A 130 2.62 -29.56 8.96
C ARG A 130 2.11 -29.22 7.56
N VAL A 131 2.41 -28.02 7.07
CA VAL A 131 2.00 -27.57 5.73
C VAL A 131 2.64 -28.43 4.64
N ARG A 132 3.89 -28.86 4.81
CA ARG A 132 4.55 -29.77 3.87
C ARG A 132 3.86 -31.14 3.76
N LYS A 133 3.35 -31.69 4.87
CA LYS A 133 2.59 -32.95 4.84
C LYS A 133 1.27 -32.78 4.08
N LEU A 134 0.52 -31.73 4.40
CA LEU A 134 -0.76 -31.43 3.77
C LEU A 134 -0.62 -31.07 2.29
N HIS A 135 0.48 -30.42 1.91
CA HIS A 135 0.79 -30.09 0.51
C HIS A 135 1.06 -31.36 -0.32
N GLY A 136 1.76 -32.35 0.25
CA GLY A 136 1.97 -33.65 -0.42
C GLY A 136 0.69 -34.47 -0.64
N GLU A 137 -0.39 -34.11 0.04
CA GLU A 137 -1.72 -34.72 -0.08
C GLU A 137 -2.70 -33.83 -0.88
N ASP A 138 -2.21 -32.78 -1.56
CA ASP A 138 -2.97 -31.79 -2.35
C ASP A 138 -4.06 -31.02 -1.57
N PHE A 139 -3.95 -30.94 -0.23
CA PHE A 139 -4.90 -30.21 0.61
C PHE A 139 -4.55 -28.74 0.84
N VAL A 140 -3.35 -28.29 0.42
CA VAL A 140 -2.86 -26.92 0.67
C VAL A 140 -2.44 -26.24 -0.63
N ASP A 141 -2.82 -24.98 -0.78
CA ASP A 141 -2.43 -24.16 -1.91
C ASP A 141 -0.90 -23.90 -1.94
N ASN A 142 -0.37 -23.76 -3.16
CA ASN A 142 1.05 -23.47 -3.39
C ASN A 142 1.46 -22.14 -2.76
N ASP A 143 0.58 -21.15 -2.74
CA ASP A 143 0.87 -19.84 -2.15
C ASP A 143 1.11 -19.95 -0.64
N LEU A 144 0.31 -20.75 0.07
CA LEU A 144 0.48 -21.01 1.50
C LEU A 144 1.77 -21.80 1.78
N TYR A 145 2.08 -22.81 0.96
CA TYR A 145 3.32 -23.56 1.08
C TYR A 145 4.55 -22.66 0.89
N ASN A 146 4.53 -21.79 -0.13
CA ASN A 146 5.60 -20.83 -0.39
C ASN A 146 5.76 -19.82 0.74
N LEU A 147 4.65 -19.36 1.33
CA LEU A 147 4.66 -18.45 2.48
C LEU A 147 5.43 -19.03 3.68
N VAL A 148 5.19 -20.32 3.97
CA VAL A 148 5.80 -21.01 5.11
C VAL A 148 7.26 -21.41 4.86
N CYS A 149 7.67 -21.58 3.60
CA CYS A 149 9.09 -21.79 3.27
C CYS A 149 9.97 -20.58 3.60
N GLY A 150 9.36 -19.39 3.68
CA GLY A 150 10.01 -18.16 4.05
C GLY A 150 10.50 -17.32 2.86
N PRO A 151 10.92 -16.08 3.13
CA PRO A 151 11.27 -15.12 2.10
C PRO A 151 12.63 -15.41 1.47
N LEU A 152 12.80 -14.96 0.23
CA LEU A 152 14.13 -14.84 -0.38
C LEU A 152 14.94 -13.79 0.39
N ARG A 153 16.22 -14.07 0.63
CA ARG A 153 17.16 -13.14 1.28
C ARG A 153 17.52 -11.93 0.43
N VAL A 154 17.10 -11.91 -0.83
CA VAL A 154 17.31 -10.78 -1.73
C VAL A 154 16.03 -9.96 -1.78
N ALA A 155 16.07 -8.76 -1.24
CA ALA A 155 14.95 -7.83 -1.21
C ALA A 155 15.21 -6.61 -2.12
N ARG A 156 14.14 -5.88 -2.45
CA ARG A 156 14.23 -4.59 -3.14
C ARG A 156 13.89 -3.46 -2.17
N ARG A 157 14.81 -2.53 -2.01
CA ARG A 157 14.64 -1.31 -1.21
C ARG A 157 14.32 -0.13 -2.13
N TYR A 158 13.34 0.68 -1.75
CA TYR A 158 12.91 1.86 -2.49
C TYR A 158 13.11 3.13 -1.67
N THR A 159 13.14 4.30 -2.32
CA THR A 159 13.36 5.60 -1.67
C THR A 159 12.11 6.16 -0.98
N GLY A 160 10.98 5.48 -1.16
CA GLY A 160 9.75 5.80 -0.47
C GLY A 160 8.65 4.79 -0.79
N TYR A 161 7.60 4.86 0.01
CA TYR A 161 6.45 3.97 -0.07
C TYR A 161 5.19 4.79 0.11
N ILE A 162 4.14 4.44 -0.61
CA ILE A 162 2.80 4.97 -0.43
C ILE A 162 1.95 3.86 0.16
N VAL A 163 1.43 4.09 1.34
CA VAL A 163 0.64 3.13 2.12
C VAL A 163 -0.56 3.87 2.70
N ASN A 164 -1.77 3.37 2.41
CA ASN A 164 -3.05 3.92 2.85
C ASN A 164 -3.20 5.42 2.53
N GLY A 165 -2.81 5.87 1.34
CA GLY A 165 -2.87 7.29 0.97
C GLY A 165 -1.70 8.16 1.49
N TYR A 166 -0.86 7.64 2.38
CA TYR A 166 0.26 8.39 2.97
C TYR A 166 1.58 8.07 2.28
N ARG A 167 2.43 9.09 2.11
CA ARG A 167 3.76 8.95 1.52
C ARG A 167 4.82 8.94 2.62
N PHE A 168 5.60 7.87 2.66
CA PHE A 168 6.75 7.68 3.53
C PHE A 168 8.04 7.71 2.71
N HIS A 169 9.10 8.29 3.28
CA HIS A 169 10.44 8.29 2.71
C HIS A 169 11.39 7.54 3.63
N THR A 170 12.36 6.86 3.03
CA THR A 170 13.47 6.27 3.78
C THR A 170 14.42 7.37 4.24
N ASN A 171 15.10 7.16 5.38
CA ASN A 171 16.04 8.13 5.96
C ASN A 171 17.21 8.52 5.03
N ASP A 172 17.53 7.67 4.04
CA ASP A 172 18.59 7.92 3.06
C ASP A 172 18.25 9.05 2.05
N ARG A 173 17.14 9.77 2.22
CA ARG A 173 16.68 10.88 1.37
C ARG A 173 16.81 12.23 2.04
#